data_AF-A0A925B9B5-F1
#
_entry.id   AF-A0A925B9B5-F1
#
_cell.length_a   1.000
_cell.length_b   1.000
_cell.length_c   1.000
_cell.angle_alpha   90.00
_cell.angle_beta   90.00
_cell.angle_gamma   90.00
#
_symmetry.space_group_name_H-M   'P 1'
#
loop_
_entity.id
_entity.type
_entity.pdbx_description
1 polymer ?
#
loop_
_entity_poly.entity_id
_entity_poly.type
_entity_poly.pdbx_seq_one_letter_code
_entity_poly.pdbx_strand_id
1 'polypeptide(L)'
;MSVAKESANDTPSEGAPQVQMDNPSPKRRVLFYAAAPVVLLIVLMTGVRFVTDAAQKIEAGAEEKNREELRAMRPNDPAARPTPVPVVTYTADAKTQTDLEIVVQGQLKAIADEDYEKALTYAISDIRRGSQPAQFGSMIRSAYAPMLAAKKVTISPAKIRGKPGTIRQAFLEAEIQTEAGGIARYGYILMSGADGWQVAGVMPDRGAMAADREENVAPMPRRDTRENFRDL
;
A
#
# COMPACT_ATOMS: atom_id res chain seq x y z
N MET A 1 57.98 -18.82 -24.65
CA MET A 1 58.12 -17.73 -23.67
C MET A 1 56.96 -17.92 -22.69
N SER A 2 57.02 -18.71 -21.62
CA SER A 2 57.87 -18.66 -20.41
C SER A 2 58.13 -17.26 -19.90
N VAL A 3 57.46 -16.88 -18.80
CA VAL A 3 57.88 -16.11 -17.60
C VAL A 3 56.62 -15.98 -16.71
N ALA A 4 56.46 -16.78 -15.64
CA ALA A 4 56.79 -16.53 -14.22
C ALA A 4 55.65 -15.79 -13.46
N LYS A 5 55.01 -16.45 -12.48
CA LYS A 5 55.24 -16.38 -11.02
C LYS A 5 54.68 -15.10 -10.38
N GLU A 6 53.67 -15.20 -9.52
CA GLU A 6 53.79 -15.46 -8.05
C GLU A 6 53.92 -14.15 -7.26
N SER A 7 52.88 -13.81 -6.50
CA SER A 7 53.03 -13.24 -5.15
C SER A 7 51.69 -13.29 -4.44
N ALA A 8 51.60 -14.28 -3.55
CA ALA A 8 50.69 -14.28 -2.42
C ALA A 8 51.06 -13.12 -1.49
N ASN A 9 50.06 -12.40 -1.00
CA ASN A 9 50.23 -11.50 0.13
C ASN A 9 49.27 -11.97 1.22
N ASP A 10 49.72 -12.98 1.96
CA ASP A 10 49.16 -13.36 3.25
C ASP A 10 49.54 -12.27 4.26
N THR A 11 48.55 -11.51 4.70
CA THR A 11 48.69 -10.65 5.88
C THR A 11 47.89 -11.30 7.01
N PRO A 12 48.55 -11.81 8.07
CA PRO A 12 47.83 -12.30 9.25
C PRO A 12 47.33 -11.08 10.04
N SER A 13 46.01 -10.84 10.01
CA SER A 13 45.39 -9.85 10.88
C SER A 13 45.30 -10.42 12.29
N GLU A 14 46.17 -9.86 13.12
CA GLU A 14 46.25 -9.95 14.58
C GLU A 14 44.88 -9.91 15.25
N GLY A 15 44.66 -10.86 16.17
CA GLY A 15 43.42 -11.00 16.93
C GLY A 15 43.22 -9.86 17.91
N ALA A 16 42.13 -9.13 17.75
CA ALA A 16 41.61 -8.25 18.79
C ALA A 16 40.86 -9.08 19.85
N PRO A 17 41.05 -8.79 21.16
CA PRO A 17 40.37 -9.49 22.23
C PRO A 17 38.84 -9.29 22.14
N GLN A 18 38.10 -10.38 22.13
CA GLN A 18 36.65 -10.36 22.29
C GLN A 18 36.30 -9.82 23.68
N VAL A 19 35.75 -8.60 23.72
CA VAL A 19 35.05 -8.09 24.89
C VAL A 19 33.69 -8.78 24.91
N GLN A 20 33.60 -9.84 25.71
CA GLN A 20 32.38 -10.55 26.04
C GLN A 20 31.51 -9.63 26.92
N MET A 21 30.64 -8.83 26.30
CA MET A 21 29.56 -8.16 27.03
C MET A 21 28.48 -9.19 27.32
N ASP A 22 28.42 -9.61 28.58
CA ASP A 22 27.25 -10.27 29.18
C ASP A 22 26.00 -9.43 28.91
N ASN A 23 25.15 -9.90 28.00
CA ASN A 23 23.85 -9.32 27.73
C ASN A 23 22.86 -9.92 28.75
N PRO A 24 22.41 -9.18 29.77
CA PRO A 24 21.47 -9.73 30.74
C PRO A 24 20.13 -10.02 30.05
N SER A 25 19.68 -11.26 30.19
CA SER A 25 18.40 -11.75 29.69
C SER A 25 17.25 -10.76 29.95
N PRO A 26 16.41 -10.43 28.96
CA PRO A 26 15.16 -9.75 29.23
C PRO A 26 14.25 -10.70 30.01
N LYS A 27 14.19 -10.45 31.32
CA LYS A 27 13.28 -11.11 32.26
C LYS A 27 11.87 -11.05 31.70
N ARG A 28 11.28 -12.23 31.49
CA ARG A 28 9.84 -12.47 31.39
C ARG A 28 9.13 -11.59 32.42
N ARG A 29 8.41 -10.57 31.95
CA ARG A 29 7.41 -9.87 32.77
C ARG A 29 6.03 -10.37 32.39
N VAL A 30 5.52 -11.11 33.35
CA VAL A 30 4.19 -11.67 33.53
C VAL A 30 3.10 -10.64 33.22
N LEU A 31 2.13 -11.14 32.47
CA LEU A 31 0.77 -10.69 32.28
C LEU A 31 0.17 -10.04 33.55
N PHE A 32 -0.23 -8.77 33.47
CA PHE A 32 -1.26 -8.22 34.35
C PHE A 32 -2.42 -7.75 33.48
N TYR A 33 -3.48 -8.57 33.46
CA TYR A 33 -4.84 -8.11 33.20
C TYR A 33 -5.20 -7.11 34.29
N ALA A 34 -5.54 -5.88 33.90
CA ALA A 34 -6.26 -4.95 34.77
C ALA A 34 -7.30 -4.21 33.94
N ALA A 35 -8.54 -4.57 34.22
CA ALA A 35 -9.80 -3.84 34.08
C ALA A 35 -9.77 -2.48 33.33
N ALA A 36 -10.66 -2.40 32.35
CA ALA A 36 -11.16 -1.15 31.78
C ALA A 36 -11.66 -0.16 32.85
N PRO A 37 -11.68 1.13 32.50
CA PRO A 37 -12.89 1.89 32.68
C PRO A 37 -13.46 2.31 31.33
N VAL A 38 -14.55 1.63 30.97
CA VAL A 38 -15.58 2.10 30.03
C VAL A 38 -16.24 3.31 30.66
N VAL A 39 -15.64 4.50 30.56
CA VAL A 39 -16.30 5.77 30.94
C VAL A 39 -15.72 6.91 30.09
N LEU A 40 -16.19 7.07 28.84
CA LEU A 40 -16.36 8.38 28.20
C LEU A 40 -17.10 8.27 26.85
N LEU A 41 -18.34 7.78 26.86
CA LEU A 41 -19.14 7.74 25.62
C LEU A 41 -20.65 7.89 25.85
N ILE A 42 -21.07 8.74 26.81
CA ILE A 42 -22.49 9.06 27.01
C ILE A 42 -22.67 10.54 27.46
N VAL A 43 -22.17 11.52 26.71
CA VAL A 43 -22.61 12.94 26.84
C VAL A 43 -22.63 13.68 25.48
N LEU A 44 -22.91 12.98 24.36
CA LEU A 44 -23.02 13.64 23.04
C LEU A 44 -24.23 13.18 22.20
N MET A 45 -25.13 12.33 22.73
CA MET A 45 -26.23 11.75 21.95
C MET A 45 -27.62 12.35 22.20
N THR A 46 -27.79 13.26 23.17
CA THR A 46 -29.11 13.86 23.46
C THR A 46 -29.23 15.34 23.07
N GLY A 47 -28.13 16.07 22.90
CA GLY A 47 -28.16 17.50 22.56
C GLY A 47 -28.20 17.81 21.06
N VAL A 48 -27.88 16.85 20.18
CA VAL A 48 -27.74 17.10 18.73
C VAL A 48 -29.06 16.92 17.95
N ARG A 49 -30.09 16.29 18.55
CA ARG A 49 -31.32 15.95 17.82
C ARG A 49 -32.32 17.10 17.62
N PHE A 50 -32.19 18.23 18.33
CA PHE A 50 -33.13 19.35 18.21
C PHE A 50 -32.68 20.45 17.23
N VAL A 51 -31.43 20.45 16.77
CA VAL A 51 -30.93 21.44 15.79
C VAL A 51 -30.95 20.88 14.35
N THR A 52 -31.09 19.57 14.17
CA THR A 52 -31.07 18.93 12.84
C THR A 52 -32.35 19.09 12.03
N ASP A 53 -33.52 19.24 12.66
CA ASP A 53 -34.81 19.19 11.94
C ASP A 53 -35.16 20.53 11.25
N ALA A 54 -34.74 21.67 11.83
CA ALA A 54 -34.92 22.99 11.23
C ALA A 54 -33.85 23.32 10.18
N ALA A 55 -32.63 22.81 10.33
CA ALA A 55 -31.55 23.00 9.35
C ALA A 55 -31.76 22.17 8.07
N GLN A 56 -32.24 20.92 8.19
CA GLN A 56 -32.52 20.06 7.03
C GLN A 56 -33.61 20.63 6.11
N LYS A 57 -34.60 21.34 6.65
CA LYS A 57 -35.71 21.89 5.86
C LYS A 57 -35.32 23.12 5.03
N ILE A 58 -34.26 23.84 5.42
CA ILE A 58 -33.74 24.99 4.66
C ILE A 58 -32.75 24.52 3.56
N GLU A 59 -31.95 23.49 3.82
CA GLU A 59 -31.04 22.92 2.83
C GLU A 59 -31.76 22.20 1.69
N ALA A 60 -32.85 21.47 1.97
CA ALA A 60 -33.61 20.75 0.94
C ALA A 60 -34.21 21.69 -0.14
N GLY A 61 -34.64 22.90 0.24
CA GLY A 61 -35.19 23.88 -0.71
C GLY A 61 -34.11 24.60 -1.55
N ALA A 62 -32.91 24.79 -1.00
CA ALA A 62 -31.80 25.41 -1.71
C ALA A 62 -31.19 24.47 -2.77
N GLU A 63 -31.16 23.16 -2.51
CA GLU A 63 -30.69 22.17 -3.47
C GLU A 63 -31.61 22.01 -4.69
N GLU A 64 -32.93 22.15 -4.51
CA GLU A 64 -33.88 21.96 -5.61
C GLU A 64 -33.77 23.08 -6.67
N LYS A 65 -33.65 24.34 -6.22
CA LYS A 65 -33.45 25.49 -7.11
C LYS A 65 -32.11 25.43 -7.85
N ASN A 66 -31.05 25.05 -7.15
CA ASN A 66 -29.73 24.87 -7.78
C ASN A 66 -29.74 23.70 -8.78
N ARG A 67 -30.47 22.61 -8.49
CA ARG A 67 -30.62 21.47 -9.40
C ARG A 67 -31.42 21.82 -10.65
N GLU A 68 -32.41 22.70 -10.55
CA GLU A 68 -33.18 23.18 -11.68
C GLU A 68 -32.37 24.15 -12.55
N GLU A 69 -31.60 25.07 -11.95
CA GLU A 69 -30.63 25.91 -12.68
C GLU A 69 -29.53 25.08 -13.35
N LEU A 70 -28.96 24.08 -12.67
CA LEU A 70 -27.98 23.15 -13.27
C LEU A 70 -28.57 22.31 -14.41
N ARG A 71 -29.87 21.99 -14.36
CA ARG A 71 -30.56 21.31 -15.46
C ARG A 71 -30.80 22.25 -16.64
N ALA A 72 -31.13 23.52 -16.39
CA ALA A 72 -31.29 24.54 -17.43
C ALA A 72 -29.95 24.94 -18.07
N MET A 73 -28.84 24.89 -17.31
CA MET A 73 -27.49 25.20 -17.79
C MET A 73 -26.78 24.02 -18.45
N ARG A 74 -27.25 22.78 -18.30
CA ARG A 74 -26.73 21.65 -19.09
C ARG A 74 -27.18 21.84 -20.54
N PRO A 75 -26.26 22.06 -21.49
CA PRO A 75 -26.62 22.08 -22.89
C PRO A 75 -27.25 20.72 -23.22
N ASN A 76 -28.55 20.71 -23.49
CA ASN A 76 -29.25 19.53 -24.01
C ASN A 76 -28.86 19.25 -25.46
N ASP A 77 -27.96 20.05 -26.04
CA ASP A 77 -27.40 19.81 -27.35
C ASP A 77 -26.36 18.67 -27.29
N PRO A 78 -26.66 17.47 -27.79
CA PRO A 78 -25.68 16.40 -27.88
C PRO A 78 -24.45 16.78 -28.73
N ALA A 79 -24.56 17.78 -29.63
CA ALA A 79 -23.45 18.29 -30.41
C ALA A 79 -22.51 19.21 -29.63
N ALA A 80 -22.94 19.77 -28.48
CA ALA A 80 -22.10 20.56 -27.59
C ALA A 80 -21.28 19.72 -26.61
N ARG A 81 -21.40 18.38 -26.64
CA ARG A 81 -20.55 17.51 -25.82
C ARG A 81 -19.12 17.57 -26.36
N PRO A 82 -18.12 17.95 -25.55
CA PRO A 82 -16.74 17.90 -25.99
C PRO A 82 -16.45 16.48 -26.43
N THR A 83 -15.92 16.32 -27.64
CA THR A 83 -15.51 15.01 -28.12
C THR A 83 -14.46 14.45 -27.16
N PRO A 84 -14.65 13.22 -26.64
CA PRO A 84 -13.70 12.66 -25.70
C PRO A 84 -12.35 12.57 -26.40
N VAL A 85 -11.38 13.34 -25.89
CA VAL A 85 -10.02 13.32 -26.42
C VAL A 85 -9.49 11.91 -26.20
N PRO A 86 -8.99 11.22 -27.24
CA PRO A 86 -8.49 9.87 -27.09
C PRO A 86 -7.33 9.87 -26.11
N VAL A 87 -7.43 9.04 -25.08
CA VAL A 87 -6.33 8.86 -24.13
C VAL A 87 -5.41 7.79 -24.71
N VAL A 88 -4.19 8.20 -25.05
CA VAL A 88 -3.17 7.30 -25.59
C VAL A 88 -2.51 6.57 -24.42
N THR A 89 -2.44 5.24 -24.54
CA THR A 89 -1.66 4.38 -23.64
C THR A 89 -0.47 3.84 -24.41
N TYR A 90 0.72 3.95 -23.83
CA TYR A 90 1.95 3.45 -24.43
C TYR A 90 2.83 2.79 -23.36
N THR A 91 3.76 1.93 -23.79
CA THR A 91 4.76 1.35 -22.88
C THR A 91 5.82 2.41 -22.58
N ALA A 92 6.25 2.51 -21.32
CA ALA A 92 7.33 3.41 -20.93
C ALA A 92 8.61 3.14 -21.75
N ASP A 93 9.31 4.20 -22.14
CA ASP A 93 10.68 4.07 -22.66
C ASP A 93 11.63 3.63 -21.54
N ALA A 94 12.82 3.14 -21.90
CA ALA A 94 13.78 2.57 -20.95
C ALA A 94 14.20 3.54 -19.83
N LYS A 95 14.32 4.85 -20.14
CA LYS A 95 14.68 5.84 -19.14
C LYS A 95 13.51 6.04 -18.16
N THR A 96 12.31 6.27 -18.69
CA THR A 96 11.10 6.42 -17.87
C THR A 96 10.88 5.18 -17.00
N GLN A 97 11.08 3.97 -17.53
CA GLN A 97 10.99 2.73 -16.78
C GLN A 97 11.98 2.72 -15.60
N THR A 98 13.24 3.07 -15.85
CA THR A 98 14.28 3.14 -14.81
C THR A 98 13.91 4.14 -13.71
N ASP A 99 13.42 5.33 -14.08
CA ASP A 99 13.00 6.35 -13.12
C ASP A 99 11.85 5.85 -12.22
N LEU A 100 10.88 5.13 -12.80
CA LEU A 100 9.76 4.53 -12.07
C LEU A 100 10.22 3.42 -11.11
N GLU A 101 11.13 2.55 -11.56
CA GLU A 101 11.70 1.48 -10.75
C GLU A 101 12.46 2.03 -9.53
N ILE A 102 13.24 3.11 -9.70
CA ILE A 102 13.94 3.77 -8.60
C ILE A 102 12.96 4.26 -7.52
N VAL A 103 11.83 4.86 -7.92
CA VAL A 103 10.80 5.36 -6.99
C VAL A 103 10.18 4.20 -6.20
N VAL A 104 9.78 3.13 -6.89
CA VAL A 104 9.12 1.97 -6.27
C VAL A 104 10.08 1.21 -5.36
N GLN A 105 11.31 0.94 -5.83
CA GLN A 105 12.33 0.27 -5.02
C GLN A 105 12.74 1.12 -3.81
N GLY A 106 12.87 2.43 -3.98
CA GLY A 106 13.18 3.35 -2.89
C GLY A 106 12.11 3.34 -1.81
N GLN A 107 10.82 3.37 -2.20
CA GLN A 107 9.72 3.26 -1.27
C GLN A 107 9.68 1.91 -0.55
N LEU A 108 9.81 0.80 -1.30
CA LEU A 108 9.82 -0.55 -0.72
C LEU A 108 10.98 -0.76 0.25
N LYS A 109 12.17 -0.23 -0.08
CA LYS A 109 13.32 -0.26 0.82
C LYS A 109 13.04 0.50 2.11
N ALA A 110 12.50 1.73 2.01
CA ALA A 110 12.16 2.51 3.19
C ALA A 110 11.11 1.82 4.06
N ILE A 111 10.13 1.14 3.45
CA ILE A 111 9.14 0.32 4.16
C ILE A 111 9.82 -0.86 4.90
N ALA A 112 10.70 -1.60 4.22
CA ALA A 112 11.41 -2.73 4.82
C ALA A 112 12.32 -2.30 5.98
N ASP A 113 12.92 -1.11 5.88
CA ASP A 113 13.71 -0.48 6.95
C ASP A 113 12.82 0.15 8.06
N GLU A 114 11.49 0.05 7.97
CA GLU A 114 10.49 0.71 8.82
C GLU A 114 10.60 2.25 8.91
N ASP A 115 11.30 2.87 7.94
CA ASP A 115 11.42 4.32 7.78
C ASP A 115 10.21 4.86 7.00
N TYR A 116 9.08 4.94 7.70
CA TYR A 116 7.80 5.37 7.12
C TYR A 116 7.77 6.85 6.72
N GLU A 117 8.59 7.68 7.36
CA GLU A 117 8.72 9.10 6.98
C GLU A 117 9.38 9.20 5.60
N LYS A 118 10.49 8.48 5.39
CA LYS A 118 11.14 8.39 4.09
C LYS A 118 10.25 7.71 3.05
N ALA A 119 9.55 6.64 3.39
CA ALA A 119 8.63 5.96 2.46
C ALA A 119 7.54 6.91 1.91
N LEU A 120 7.03 7.83 2.75
CA LEU A 120 6.05 8.85 2.36
C LEU A 120 6.64 9.95 1.46
N THR A 121 7.96 10.14 1.42
CA THR A 121 8.59 11.11 0.50
C THR A 121 8.42 10.72 -0.96
N TYR A 122 8.28 9.42 -1.26
CA TYR A 122 8.01 8.90 -2.60
C TYR A 122 6.55 9.07 -3.03
N ALA A 123 5.65 9.40 -2.11
CA ALA A 123 4.23 9.60 -2.42
C ALA A 123 3.95 11.02 -2.92
N ILE A 124 2.85 11.17 -3.67
CA ILE A 124 2.36 12.49 -4.08
C ILE A 124 2.04 13.36 -2.87
N SER A 125 2.13 14.68 -3.05
CA SER A 125 1.99 15.65 -1.95
C SER A 125 0.68 15.51 -1.16
N ASP A 126 -0.43 15.14 -1.82
CA ASP A 126 -1.74 14.96 -1.18
C ASP A 126 -1.73 13.80 -0.19
N ILE A 127 -1.14 12.66 -0.58
CA ILE A 127 -0.98 11.48 0.30
C ILE A 127 -0.06 11.83 1.46
N ARG A 128 1.05 12.53 1.20
CA ARG A 128 2.00 12.93 2.23
C ARG A 128 1.36 13.86 3.27
N ARG A 129 0.53 14.83 2.84
CA ARG A 129 -0.19 15.73 3.76
C ARG A 129 -1.30 15.00 4.54
N GLY A 130 -1.93 14.00 3.93
CA GLY A 130 -3.02 13.25 4.54
C GLY A 130 -2.58 12.09 5.46
N SER A 131 -1.30 11.75 5.48
CA SER A 131 -0.80 10.57 6.20
C SER A 131 0.19 10.94 7.30
N GLN A 132 -0.01 10.43 8.51
CA GLN A 132 1.02 10.47 9.54
C GLN A 132 1.90 9.22 9.45
N PRO A 133 3.24 9.31 9.59
CA PRO A 133 4.13 8.16 9.48
C PRO A 133 3.74 6.96 10.36
N ALA A 134 3.32 7.21 11.61
CA ALA A 134 2.90 6.15 12.52
C ALA A 134 1.61 5.41 12.07
N GLN A 135 0.64 6.15 11.52
CA GLN A 135 -0.59 5.58 10.97
C GLN A 135 -0.30 4.81 9.68
N PHE A 136 0.54 5.38 8.81
CA PHE A 136 1.00 4.73 7.59
C PHE A 136 1.70 3.40 7.89
N GLY A 137 2.63 3.37 8.85
CA GLY A 137 3.31 2.15 9.27
C GLY A 137 2.36 1.10 9.85
N SER A 138 1.36 1.52 10.62
CA SER A 138 0.34 0.61 11.14
C SER A 138 -0.50 -0.03 10.02
N MET A 139 -0.89 0.76 9.02
CA MET A 139 -1.57 0.27 7.81
C MET A 139 -0.69 -0.72 7.03
N ILE A 140 0.59 -0.41 6.83
CA ILE A 140 1.53 -1.28 6.13
C ILE A 140 1.65 -2.63 6.84
N ARG A 141 1.85 -2.64 8.16
CA ARG A 141 1.91 -3.88 8.95
C ARG A 141 0.64 -4.72 8.87
N SER A 142 -0.54 -4.09 8.82
CA SER A 142 -1.81 -4.83 8.79
C SER A 142 -2.20 -5.34 7.40
N ALA A 143 -1.95 -4.56 6.35
CA ALA A 143 -2.51 -4.83 5.01
C ALA A 143 -1.45 -5.15 3.95
N TYR A 144 -0.18 -4.88 4.24
CA TYR A 144 0.94 -4.98 3.30
C TYR A 144 2.15 -5.68 3.92
N ALA A 145 1.91 -6.62 4.86
CA ALA A 145 2.96 -7.35 5.56
C ALA A 145 4.05 -7.95 4.64
N PRO A 146 3.75 -8.50 3.44
CA PRO A 146 4.78 -8.98 2.52
C PRO A 146 5.82 -7.94 2.10
N MET A 147 5.48 -6.65 2.10
CA MET A 147 6.44 -5.57 1.76
C MET A 147 7.55 -5.42 2.82
N LEU A 148 7.26 -5.78 4.08
CA LEU A 148 8.23 -5.70 5.18
C LEU A 148 9.28 -6.82 5.11
N ALA A 149 8.93 -7.95 4.50
CA ALA A 149 9.79 -9.14 4.40
C ALA A 149 10.27 -9.38 2.96
N ALA A 150 10.38 -8.32 2.16
CA ALA A 150 10.74 -8.40 0.75
C ALA A 150 12.20 -8.88 0.57
N LYS A 151 12.38 -10.08 0.02
CA LYS A 151 13.69 -10.64 -0.34
C LYS A 151 14.10 -10.28 -1.76
N LYS A 152 13.13 -10.30 -2.68
CA LYS A 152 13.32 -9.98 -4.09
C LYS A 152 12.09 -9.23 -4.61
N VAL A 153 12.34 -8.21 -5.43
CA VAL A 153 11.28 -7.43 -6.09
C VAL A 153 11.51 -7.49 -7.59
N THR A 154 10.47 -7.84 -8.34
CA THR A 154 10.45 -7.81 -9.81
C THR A 154 9.40 -6.80 -10.24
N ILE A 155 9.78 -5.84 -11.09
CA ILE A 155 8.88 -4.77 -11.57
C ILE A 155 8.55 -5.03 -13.05
N SER A 156 7.26 -4.96 -13.39
CA SER A 156 6.80 -5.13 -14.76
C SER A 156 7.00 -3.85 -15.61
N PRO A 157 7.05 -3.97 -16.96
CA PRO A 157 7.10 -2.81 -17.84
C PRO A 157 5.88 -1.90 -17.65
N ALA A 158 6.13 -0.62 -17.38
CA ALA A 158 5.08 0.33 -17.05
C ALA A 158 4.25 0.72 -18.29
N LYS A 159 2.95 0.92 -18.07
CA LYS A 159 2.01 1.52 -19.01
C LYS A 159 1.79 2.97 -18.65
N ILE A 160 2.12 3.86 -19.57
CA ILE A 160 1.95 5.30 -19.42
C ILE A 160 0.64 5.72 -20.08
N ARG A 161 -0.14 6.50 -19.35
CA ARG A 161 -1.38 7.13 -19.78
C ARG A 161 -1.21 8.65 -19.70
N GLY A 162 -1.38 9.33 -20.83
CA GLY A 162 -1.26 10.79 -20.89
C GLY A 162 -0.55 11.27 -22.16
N LYS A 163 -0.43 12.59 -22.31
CA LYS A 163 0.28 13.21 -23.44
C LYS A 163 1.68 13.65 -23.02
N PRO A 164 2.69 13.62 -23.90
CA PRO A 164 3.97 14.28 -23.64
C PRO A 164 3.78 15.74 -23.24
N GLY A 165 4.57 16.22 -22.26
CA GLY A 165 4.48 17.60 -21.77
C GLY A 165 3.31 17.89 -20.80
N THR A 166 2.55 16.87 -20.38
CA THR A 166 1.48 17.00 -19.37
C THR A 166 1.74 16.11 -18.16
N ILE A 167 0.93 16.22 -17.11
CA ILE A 167 0.92 15.23 -16.02
C ILE A 167 0.54 13.88 -16.63
N ARG A 168 1.43 12.90 -16.47
CA ARG A 168 1.26 11.53 -16.93
C ARG A 168 1.02 10.62 -15.74
N GLN A 169 0.25 9.58 -15.99
CA GLN A 169 0.02 8.50 -15.04
C GLN A 169 0.75 7.26 -15.54
N ALA A 170 1.48 6.58 -14.65
CA ALA A 170 2.10 5.30 -14.94
C ALA A 170 1.41 4.22 -14.11
N PHE A 171 1.23 3.05 -14.72
CA PHE A 171 0.76 1.83 -14.08
C PHE A 171 1.81 0.75 -14.25
N LEU A 172 2.20 0.11 -13.16
CA LEU A 172 3.11 -1.04 -13.18
C LEU A 172 2.74 -2.01 -12.07
N GLU A 173 3.28 -3.22 -12.14
CA GLU A 173 3.11 -4.24 -11.11
C GLU A 173 4.47 -4.55 -10.47
N ALA A 174 4.46 -4.72 -9.15
CA ALA A 174 5.60 -5.22 -8.40
C ALA A 174 5.25 -6.60 -7.83
N GLU A 175 6.02 -7.61 -8.21
CA GLU A 175 5.99 -8.93 -7.60
C GLU A 175 7.07 -8.99 -6.52
N ILE A 176 6.64 -9.27 -5.29
CA ILE A 176 7.48 -9.32 -4.10
C ILE A 176 7.56 -10.77 -3.64
N GLN A 177 8.76 -11.32 -3.69
CA GLN A 177 9.07 -12.60 -3.06
C GLN A 177 9.52 -12.36 -1.63
N THR A 178 8.86 -13.01 -0.67
CA THR A 178 9.16 -12.91 0.75
C THR A 178 10.26 -13.89 1.18
N GLU A 179 10.87 -13.65 2.33
CA GLU A 179 11.85 -14.59 2.93
C GLU A 179 11.26 -15.99 3.19
N ALA A 180 9.97 -16.06 3.53
CA ALA A 180 9.23 -17.30 3.75
C ALA A 180 8.90 -18.06 2.44
N GLY A 181 9.27 -17.51 1.28
CA GLY A 181 9.00 -18.12 -0.04
C GLY A 181 7.66 -17.73 -0.66
N GLY A 182 6.78 -17.02 0.06
CA GLY A 182 5.52 -16.51 -0.47
C GLY A 182 5.72 -15.41 -1.52
N ILE A 183 4.76 -15.29 -2.45
CA ILE A 183 4.78 -14.29 -3.53
C ILE A 183 3.55 -13.38 -3.40
N ALA A 184 3.77 -12.08 -3.27
CA ALA A 184 2.72 -11.07 -3.27
C ALA A 184 2.86 -10.15 -4.48
N ARG A 185 1.73 -9.72 -5.08
CA ARG A 185 1.72 -8.79 -6.21
C ARG A 185 0.99 -7.51 -5.84
N TYR A 186 1.53 -6.39 -6.30
CA TYR A 186 0.98 -5.06 -6.04
C TYR A 186 0.96 -4.22 -7.32
N GLY A 187 -0.20 -3.65 -7.63
CA GLY A 187 -0.34 -2.64 -8.67
C GLY A 187 0.02 -1.26 -8.13
N TYR A 188 0.94 -0.58 -8.78
CA TYR A 188 1.32 0.79 -8.48
C TYR A 188 0.71 1.75 -9.49
N ILE A 189 0.24 2.88 -8.97
CA ILE A 189 -0.13 4.05 -9.75
C ILE A 189 0.85 5.16 -9.41
N LEU A 190 1.55 5.68 -10.41
CA LEU A 190 2.47 6.80 -10.25
C LEU A 190 2.00 7.99 -11.09
N MET A 191 2.31 9.19 -10.63
CA MET A 191 2.05 10.44 -11.34
C MET A 191 3.35 11.21 -11.54
N SER A 192 3.52 11.80 -12.72
CA SER A 192 4.64 12.70 -12.97
C SER A 192 4.31 14.09 -12.43
N GLY A 193 5.13 14.60 -11.51
CA GLY A 193 5.06 15.97 -10.98
C GLY A 193 6.32 16.78 -11.30
N ALA A 194 6.39 17.99 -10.72
CA ALA A 194 7.58 18.85 -10.81
C ALA A 194 8.82 18.18 -10.20
N ASP A 195 8.62 17.38 -9.15
CA ASP A 195 9.68 16.67 -8.43
C ASP A 195 10.00 15.29 -9.03
N GLY A 196 9.49 14.99 -10.23
CA GLY A 196 9.62 13.69 -10.87
C GLY A 196 8.42 12.76 -10.59
N TRP A 197 8.64 11.45 -10.72
CA TRP A 197 7.59 10.44 -10.51
C TRP A 197 7.33 10.23 -9.02
N GLN A 198 6.06 10.17 -8.66
CA GLN A 198 5.62 9.96 -7.28
C GLN A 198 4.47 8.95 -7.24
N VAL A 199 4.42 8.18 -6.16
CA VAL A 199 3.38 7.16 -5.94
C VAL A 199 2.07 7.84 -5.57
N ALA A 200 1.06 7.62 -6.39
CA ALA A 200 -0.32 8.09 -6.20
C ALA A 200 -1.24 7.00 -5.62
N GLY A 201 -0.80 5.73 -5.62
CA GLY A 201 -1.54 4.65 -4.98
C GLY A 201 -0.86 3.31 -5.16
N VAL A 202 -1.14 2.40 -4.22
CA VAL A 202 -0.71 1.01 -4.26
C VAL A 202 -1.91 0.13 -3.93
N MET A 203 -2.10 -0.94 -4.70
CA MET A 203 -3.22 -1.87 -4.52
C MET A 203 -2.70 -3.29 -4.52
N PRO A 204 -3.08 -4.16 -3.56
CA PRO A 204 -2.80 -5.58 -3.67
C PRO A 204 -3.53 -6.14 -4.89
N ASP A 205 -2.83 -6.93 -5.69
CA ASP A 205 -3.48 -7.73 -6.71
C ASP A 205 -4.34 -8.78 -6.01
N ARG A 206 -5.67 -8.67 -6.18
CA ARG A 206 -6.63 -9.59 -5.55
C ARG A 206 -6.49 -11.01 -6.09
N GLY A 207 -5.85 -11.21 -7.24
CA GLY A 207 -5.57 -12.53 -7.79
C GLY A 207 -4.54 -13.32 -6.98
N ALA A 208 -3.56 -12.66 -6.35
CA ALA A 208 -2.49 -13.32 -5.61
C ALA A 208 -2.91 -13.79 -4.21
N MET A 209 -3.79 -13.05 -3.52
CA MET A 209 -4.22 -13.40 -2.15
C MET A 209 -5.16 -14.63 -2.07
N ALA A 210 -5.69 -15.09 -3.20
CA ALA A 210 -6.55 -16.28 -3.22
C ALA A 210 -5.74 -17.58 -3.12
N ALA A 211 -4.51 -17.61 -3.63
CA ALA A 211 -3.71 -18.84 -3.70
C ALA A 211 -3.20 -19.29 -2.32
N ASP A 212 -2.70 -18.37 -1.49
CA ASP A 212 -2.16 -18.71 -0.16
C ASP A 212 -3.26 -19.12 0.85
N ARG A 213 -4.52 -18.80 0.57
CA ARG A 213 -5.64 -19.14 1.47
C ARG A 213 -6.17 -20.56 1.25
N GLU A 214 -5.95 -21.15 0.08
CA GLU A 214 -6.42 -22.52 -0.21
C GLU A 214 -5.45 -23.61 0.27
N GLU A 215 -4.15 -23.35 0.37
CA GLU A 215 -3.18 -24.40 0.70
C GLU A 215 -3.03 -24.68 2.22
N ASN A 216 -3.46 -23.76 3.10
CA ASN A 216 -3.31 -23.90 4.55
C ASN A 216 -4.63 -24.20 5.30
N VAL A 217 -5.72 -24.48 4.57
CA VAL A 217 -6.90 -25.08 5.18
C VAL A 217 -6.76 -26.58 5.03
N ALA A 218 -6.21 -27.23 6.06
CA ALA A 218 -6.26 -28.68 6.17
C ALA A 218 -7.70 -29.13 5.82
N PRO A 219 -7.87 -30.09 4.90
CA PRO A 219 -9.19 -30.50 4.45
C PRO A 219 -10.00 -30.83 5.69
N MET A 220 -11.09 -30.08 5.94
CA MET A 220 -11.98 -30.41 7.05
C MET A 220 -12.34 -31.89 6.87
N PRO A 221 -12.15 -32.74 7.89
CA PRO A 221 -12.60 -34.11 7.82
C PRO A 221 -14.08 -34.04 7.46
N ARG A 222 -14.44 -34.60 6.29
CA ARG A 222 -15.83 -34.71 5.88
C ARG A 222 -16.54 -35.43 7.01
N ARG A 223 -17.39 -34.71 7.74
CA ARG A 223 -18.31 -35.32 8.69
C ARG A 223 -19.21 -36.21 7.83
N ASP A 224 -18.94 -37.51 7.84
CA ASP A 224 -19.84 -38.51 7.29
C ASP A 224 -21.13 -38.46 8.14
N THR A 225 -22.09 -37.63 7.73
CA THR A 225 -23.42 -37.55 8.36
C THR A 225 -24.32 -38.71 7.94
N ARG A 226 -23.76 -39.92 7.75
CA ARG A 226 -24.51 -41.09 7.27
C ARG A 226 -24.94 -42.08 8.36
N GLU A 227 -24.71 -41.79 9.63
CA GLU A 227 -25.18 -42.64 10.72
C GLU A 227 -26.27 -41.95 11.55
N ASN A 228 -27.32 -42.71 11.83
CA ASN A 228 -28.39 -42.46 12.83
C ASN A 228 -29.60 -41.62 12.41
N PHE A 229 -30.40 -42.16 11.48
CA PHE A 229 -31.84 -41.86 11.38
C PHE A 229 -32.68 -43.11 11.04
N ARG A 230 -32.41 -44.23 11.73
CA ARG A 230 -33.32 -45.39 11.77
C ARG A 230 -33.31 -45.94 13.18
N ASP A 231 -34.25 -45.47 14.00
CA ASP A 231 -34.86 -46.14 15.15
C ASP A 231 -35.67 -45.10 15.95
N LEU A 232 -36.81 -44.68 15.39
CA LEU A 232 -37.94 -44.06 16.09
C LEU A 232 -39.23 -44.39 15.36
#